data_AF-A0A522LR60-F1
#
_entry.id   AF-A0A522LR60-F1
#
_cell.length_a   1.000
_cell.length_b   1.000
_cell.length_c   1.000
_cell.angle_alpha   90.00
_cell.angle_beta   90.00
_cell.angle_gamma   90.00
#
_symmetry.space_group_name_H-M   'P 1'
#
loop_
_entity.id
_entity.type
_entity.pdbx_description
1 polymer ?
#
loop_
_entity_poly.entity_id
_entity_poly.type
_entity_poly.pdbx_seq_one_letter_code
_entity_poly.pdbx_strand_id
1 'polypeptide(L)'
;PTDYTQMATEKVATDGAARTPGWERATLEKLAFAALNEQKSSRRWKTFIRLAWLAFFVFLLWAVMNRGSVSTDKSTAHTAVVDIKGEIAAGGETSADAVVAALRSAFEDDGAKAVVLLCNSPGGSPVQAGIMNDEIYRLKAKYKKPVYAVVEESCASAAYYTVVAADKIFVDKASIVGSIGVLMDGFGFTGLMDKLGIERRLLVAGANKGFLDPFSPQSDAQRAYAQTMLDQIHQQFIAVVKKGRGTRLKETPETFSGLFWTGQQAVDMGLADQLGSLDYVARDVVKAKDIVDYTERANVAERLARRFGASIGEGAVRALEAIPQVH
;
A
#
# COMPACT_ATOMS: atom_id res chain seq x y z
N PRO A 1 33.47 110.61 6.64
CA PRO A 1 32.48 111.33 7.48
C PRO A 1 32.28 110.57 8.81
N THR A 2 32.92 111.10 9.86
CA THR A 2 32.61 111.05 11.32
C THR A 2 31.63 109.98 11.82
N ASP A 3 31.97 108.99 12.67
CA ASP A 3 32.58 108.93 14.02
C ASP A 3 31.54 108.97 15.18
N TYR A 4 31.85 108.24 16.26
CA TYR A 4 31.38 108.34 17.67
C TYR A 4 30.00 107.75 18.09
N THR A 5 29.75 107.09 19.24
CA THR A 5 30.50 106.48 20.37
C THR A 5 29.50 105.75 21.30
N GLN A 6 29.91 104.64 21.95
CA GLN A 6 29.69 104.19 23.37
C GLN A 6 28.28 104.20 24.04
N MET A 7 27.91 103.48 25.13
CA MET A 7 28.55 102.99 26.38
C MET A 7 27.75 101.77 26.93
N ALA A 8 28.39 100.71 27.49
CA ALA A 8 28.62 100.37 28.93
C ALA A 8 27.35 99.87 29.70
N THR A 9 27.30 98.92 30.65
CA THR A 9 28.18 98.33 31.70
C THR A 9 27.54 96.99 32.18
N GLU A 10 28.24 95.87 32.34
CA GLU A 10 28.92 95.33 33.55
C GLU A 10 28.02 94.95 34.77
N LYS A 11 28.00 93.65 35.16
CA LYS A 11 28.32 93.17 36.53
C LYS A 11 28.22 91.63 36.71
N VAL A 12 29.25 91.11 37.37
CA VAL A 12 29.49 89.74 37.84
C VAL A 12 28.99 89.57 39.28
N ALA A 13 28.55 88.35 39.64
CA ALA A 13 28.67 87.66 40.96
C ALA A 13 27.49 86.67 41.14
N THR A 14 27.56 85.49 41.77
CA THR A 14 28.57 84.64 42.41
C THR A 14 27.85 83.32 42.71
N ASP A 15 28.56 82.20 42.56
CA ASP A 15 28.09 80.83 42.79
C ASP A 15 27.80 80.53 44.27
N GLY A 16 26.75 79.72 44.52
CA GLY A 16 26.38 79.17 45.81
C GLY A 16 25.59 77.87 45.65
N ALA A 17 26.17 76.76 46.12
CA ALA A 17 25.77 75.36 45.93
C ALA A 17 24.35 74.97 46.37
N ALA A 18 23.74 74.00 45.66
CA ALA A 18 22.65 73.18 46.19
C ALA A 18 22.57 71.79 45.52
N ARG A 19 22.88 70.72 46.28
CA ARG A 19 22.58 69.32 45.95
C ARG A 19 21.06 69.11 45.97
N THR A 20 20.48 68.62 44.87
CA THR A 20 19.03 68.33 44.77
C THR A 20 18.75 66.82 44.86
N PRO A 21 17.89 66.36 45.80
CA PRO A 21 17.48 64.96 45.96
C PRO A 21 16.27 64.66 45.06
N GLY A 22 16.45 63.78 44.06
CA GLY A 22 15.37 63.43 43.13
C GLY A 22 15.80 62.55 41.96
N TRP A 23 17.09 62.53 41.64
CA TRP A 23 17.63 61.70 40.55
C TRP A 23 17.45 60.20 40.83
N GLU A 24 17.66 59.74 42.07
CA GLU A 24 17.56 58.33 42.48
C GLU A 24 16.16 57.74 42.26
N ARG A 25 15.11 58.51 42.57
CA ARG A 25 13.72 58.09 42.34
C ARG A 25 13.40 58.01 40.86
N ALA A 26 13.91 58.96 40.07
CA ALA A 26 13.74 58.95 38.61
C ALA A 26 14.51 57.80 37.93
N THR A 27 15.69 57.41 38.43
CA THR A 27 16.41 56.22 37.93
C THR A 27 15.71 54.93 38.32
N LEU A 28 15.20 54.82 39.56
CA LEU A 28 14.43 53.66 40.01
C LEU A 28 13.12 53.51 39.22
N GLU A 29 12.43 54.61 38.94
CA GLU A 29 11.22 54.62 38.12
C GLU A 29 11.51 54.20 36.67
N LYS A 30 12.59 54.74 36.06
CA LYS A 30 13.03 54.32 34.72
C LYS A 30 13.44 52.85 34.66
N LEU A 31 14.14 52.34 35.68
CA LEU A 31 14.51 50.93 35.76
C LEU A 31 13.27 50.02 35.96
N ALA A 32 12.32 50.44 36.79
CA ALA A 32 11.07 49.72 37.00
C ALA A 32 10.22 49.66 35.71
N PHE A 33 10.09 50.78 34.98
CA PHE A 33 9.39 50.81 33.69
C PHE A 33 10.16 50.08 32.58
N ALA A 34 11.50 50.11 32.58
CA ALA A 34 12.32 49.34 31.65
C ALA A 34 12.14 47.83 31.87
N ALA A 35 12.17 47.37 33.12
CA ALA A 35 11.91 45.97 33.49
C ALA A 35 10.48 45.53 33.12
N LEU A 36 9.47 46.38 33.33
CA LEU A 36 8.08 46.11 32.94
C LEU A 36 7.92 46.02 31.41
N ASN A 37 8.63 46.86 30.65
CA ASN A 37 8.60 46.82 29.19
C ASN A 37 9.30 45.56 28.64
N GLU A 38 10.40 45.13 29.24
CA GLU A 38 11.09 43.89 28.89
C GLU A 38 10.24 42.65 29.21
N GLN A 39 9.53 42.65 30.34
CA GLN A 39 8.61 41.56 30.68
C GLN A 39 7.40 41.48 29.72
N LYS A 40 6.85 42.63 29.29
CA LYS A 40 5.78 42.67 28.27
C LYS A 40 6.29 42.19 26.90
N SER A 41 7.50 42.61 26.51
CA SER A 41 8.14 42.16 25.26
C SER A 41 8.40 40.66 25.25
N SER A 42 8.96 40.11 26.34
CA SER A 42 9.19 38.67 26.49
C SER A 42 7.90 37.84 26.41
N ARG A 43 6.81 38.30 27.03
CA ARG A 43 5.50 37.65 26.91
C ARG A 43 4.96 37.70 25.48
N ARG A 44 5.04 38.84 24.82
CA ARG A 44 4.63 39.00 23.41
C ARG A 44 5.47 38.13 22.48
N TRP A 45 6.78 38.04 22.72
CA TRP A 45 7.70 37.20 21.95
C TRP A 45 7.41 35.70 22.12
N LYS A 46 7.14 35.25 23.36
CA LYS A 46 6.72 33.85 23.61
C LYS A 46 5.38 33.53 22.94
N THR A 47 4.41 34.45 23.00
CA THR A 47 3.12 34.27 22.30
C THR A 47 3.30 34.27 20.79
N PHE A 48 4.13 35.17 20.25
CA PHE A 48 4.47 35.21 18.83
C PHE A 48 5.12 33.91 18.38
N ILE A 49 6.11 33.39 19.10
CA ILE A 49 6.75 32.09 18.81
C ILE A 49 5.72 30.96 18.83
N ARG A 50 4.81 30.92 19.81
CA ARG A 50 3.75 29.89 19.86
C ARG A 50 2.79 29.99 18.67
N LEU A 51 2.39 31.19 18.28
CA LEU A 51 1.54 31.41 17.10
C LEU A 51 2.27 31.08 15.80
N ALA A 52 3.58 31.36 15.71
CA ALA A 52 4.41 30.98 14.58
C ALA A 52 4.53 29.45 14.46
N TRP A 53 4.72 28.75 15.57
CA TRP A 53 4.69 27.28 15.58
C TRP A 53 3.32 26.73 15.22
N LEU A 54 2.22 27.31 15.73
CA LEU A 54 0.87 26.93 15.34
C LEU A 54 0.65 27.12 13.84
N ALA A 55 1.02 28.27 13.28
CA ALA A 55 0.92 28.55 11.85
C ALA A 55 1.79 27.61 11.02
N PHE A 56 3.00 27.29 11.48
CA PHE A 56 3.88 26.31 10.85
C PHE A 56 3.24 24.91 10.83
N PHE A 57 2.69 24.44 11.94
CA PHE A 57 2.02 23.14 11.99
C PHE A 57 0.72 23.12 11.17
N VAL A 58 -0.06 24.20 11.17
CA VAL A 58 -1.25 24.33 10.30
C VAL A 58 -0.85 24.32 8.83
N PHE A 59 0.21 25.04 8.46
CA PHE A 59 0.74 25.04 7.10
C PHE A 59 1.31 23.67 6.72
N LEU A 60 2.01 23.00 7.62
CA LEU A 60 2.55 21.65 7.39
C LEU A 60 1.42 20.64 7.23
N LEU A 61 0.39 20.72 8.07
CA LEU A 61 -0.79 19.85 8.00
C LEU A 61 -1.59 20.14 6.72
N TRP A 62 -1.77 21.41 6.35
CA TRP A 62 -2.34 21.81 5.06
C TRP A 62 -1.49 21.30 3.89
N ALA A 63 -0.17 21.44 3.92
CA ALA A 63 0.72 20.97 2.87
C ALA A 63 0.73 19.44 2.76
N VAL A 64 0.59 18.72 3.87
CA VAL A 64 0.43 17.26 3.87
C VAL A 64 -0.94 16.85 3.33
N MET A 65 -2.01 17.56 3.69
CA MET A 65 -3.36 17.31 3.18
C MET A 65 -3.49 17.67 1.68
N ASN A 66 -2.85 18.76 1.23
CA ASN A 66 -2.84 19.19 -0.17
C ASN A 66 -1.80 18.46 -1.03
N ARG A 67 -0.94 17.61 -0.45
CA ARG A 67 -0.19 16.60 -1.23
C ARG A 67 -1.11 15.52 -1.82
N GLY A 68 -2.39 15.49 -1.44
CA GLY A 68 -3.41 14.62 -2.02
C GLY A 68 -4.16 15.19 -3.23
N SER A 69 -3.94 16.44 -3.65
CA SER A 69 -4.46 16.95 -4.93
C SER A 69 -3.36 16.88 -5.98
N VAL A 70 -3.13 15.67 -6.49
CA VAL A 70 -2.28 15.45 -7.66
C VAL A 70 -2.84 16.29 -8.80
N SER A 71 -1.92 17.07 -9.37
CA SER A 71 -2.08 17.96 -10.49
C SER A 71 -2.88 17.32 -11.62
N THR A 72 -3.76 18.12 -12.23
CA THR A 72 -4.43 17.85 -13.51
C THR A 72 -3.46 17.95 -14.69
N ASP A 73 -2.21 17.51 -14.52
CA ASP A 73 -1.27 17.37 -15.61
C ASP A 73 -1.54 16.02 -16.27
N LYS A 74 -1.88 16.05 -17.56
CA LYS A 74 -1.98 14.83 -18.36
C LYS A 74 -0.65 14.09 -18.23
N SER A 75 -0.69 12.93 -17.59
CA SER A 75 0.46 12.03 -17.47
C SER A 75 1.09 11.82 -18.85
N THR A 76 2.42 11.85 -18.91
CA THR A 76 3.17 11.62 -20.17
C THR A 76 2.91 10.20 -20.68
N ALA A 77 3.14 9.95 -21.97
CA ALA A 77 2.94 8.62 -22.54
C ALA A 77 3.88 7.59 -21.87
N HIS A 78 3.33 6.57 -21.24
CA HIS A 78 4.11 5.57 -20.48
C HIS A 78 3.48 4.18 -20.55
N THR A 79 4.22 3.18 -20.10
CA THR A 79 3.75 1.81 -19.81
C THR A 79 3.41 1.71 -18.33
N ALA A 80 2.14 1.44 -18.00
CA ALA A 80 1.71 1.28 -16.62
C ALA A 80 2.00 -0.15 -16.16
N VAL A 81 2.63 -0.32 -15.01
CA VAL A 81 2.95 -1.64 -14.42
C VAL A 81 2.16 -1.84 -13.13
N VAL A 82 1.63 -3.05 -12.95
CA VAL A 82 1.03 -3.53 -11.70
C VAL A 82 1.68 -4.86 -11.34
N ASP A 83 2.31 -4.92 -10.17
CA ASP A 83 2.97 -6.12 -9.66
C ASP A 83 1.94 -7.14 -9.16
N ILE A 84 2.14 -8.40 -9.53
CA ILE A 84 1.50 -9.59 -8.93
C ILE A 84 2.63 -10.41 -8.32
N LYS A 85 3.00 -10.09 -7.08
CA LYS A 85 4.23 -10.60 -6.44
C LYS A 85 3.96 -11.35 -5.15
N GLY A 86 4.60 -12.51 -4.98
CA GLY A 86 4.42 -13.33 -3.78
C GLY A 86 3.05 -14.01 -3.73
N GLU A 87 2.66 -14.48 -2.55
CA GLU A 87 1.41 -15.22 -2.35
C GLU A 87 0.17 -14.33 -2.55
N ILE A 88 -0.79 -14.85 -3.32
CA ILE A 88 -2.09 -14.20 -3.54
C ILE A 88 -3.03 -14.58 -2.40
N ALA A 89 -3.32 -13.65 -1.49
CA ALA A 89 -4.15 -13.92 -0.32
C ALA A 89 -5.00 -12.71 0.08
N ALA A 90 -6.17 -12.96 0.66
CA ALA A 90 -7.01 -11.90 1.21
C ALA A 90 -6.26 -11.19 2.35
N GLY A 91 -6.23 -9.85 2.32
CA GLY A 91 -5.49 -9.04 3.30
C GLY A 91 -3.96 -9.08 3.15
N GLY A 92 -3.43 -9.82 2.18
CA GLY A 92 -2.01 -9.80 1.81
C GLY A 92 -1.64 -8.61 0.93
N GLU A 93 -0.34 -8.42 0.68
CA GLU A 93 0.17 -7.37 -0.22
C GLU A 93 -0.36 -7.58 -1.65
N THR A 94 -0.45 -8.83 -2.11
CA THR A 94 -1.07 -9.20 -3.40
C THR A 94 -2.48 -9.74 -3.16
N SER A 95 -3.36 -8.88 -2.67
CA SER A 95 -4.79 -9.15 -2.56
C SER A 95 -5.55 -8.59 -3.76
N ALA A 96 -6.72 -9.13 -4.04
CA ALA A 96 -7.62 -8.64 -5.07
C ALA A 96 -7.96 -7.16 -4.85
N ASP A 97 -8.20 -6.73 -3.61
CA ASP A 97 -8.51 -5.32 -3.32
C ASP A 97 -7.37 -4.39 -3.74
N ALA A 98 -6.12 -4.72 -3.37
CA ALA A 98 -4.94 -3.93 -3.71
C ALA A 98 -4.65 -3.93 -5.22
N VAL A 99 -4.64 -5.11 -5.84
CA VAL A 99 -4.35 -5.25 -7.28
C VAL A 99 -5.45 -4.62 -8.13
N VAL A 100 -6.72 -4.79 -7.77
CA VAL A 100 -7.84 -4.16 -8.50
C VAL A 100 -7.80 -2.63 -8.37
N ALA A 101 -7.45 -2.09 -7.20
CA ALA A 101 -7.26 -0.65 -7.05
C ALA A 101 -6.15 -0.13 -7.97
N ALA A 102 -4.97 -0.76 -7.94
CA ALA A 102 -3.84 -0.45 -8.81
C ALA A 102 -4.20 -0.53 -10.31
N LEU A 103 -4.92 -1.59 -10.70
CA LEU A 103 -5.42 -1.75 -12.07
C LEU A 103 -6.34 -0.60 -12.46
N ARG A 104 -7.30 -0.23 -11.61
CA ARG A 104 -8.21 0.90 -11.89
C ARG A 104 -7.43 2.18 -12.12
N SER A 105 -6.47 2.51 -11.26
CA SER A 105 -5.62 3.69 -11.43
C SER A 105 -4.82 3.67 -12.73
N ALA A 106 -4.20 2.52 -13.07
CA ALA A 106 -3.47 2.36 -14.33
C ALA A 106 -4.37 2.51 -15.58
N PHE A 107 -5.60 1.98 -15.50
CA PHE A 107 -6.57 2.08 -16.60
C PHE A 107 -7.19 3.48 -16.73
N GLU A 108 -7.32 4.23 -15.63
CA GLU A 108 -7.86 5.59 -15.63
C GLU A 108 -6.87 6.65 -16.12
N ASP A 109 -5.56 6.38 -16.03
CA ASP A 109 -4.54 7.33 -16.47
C ASP A 109 -4.43 7.41 -18.01
N ASP A 110 -4.83 8.55 -18.61
CA ASP A 110 -4.76 8.80 -20.06
C ASP A 110 -3.35 8.71 -20.68
N GLY A 111 -2.30 8.86 -19.86
CA GLY A 111 -0.91 8.67 -20.26
C GLY A 111 -0.55 7.21 -20.51
N ALA A 112 -1.21 6.28 -19.81
CA ALA A 112 -0.93 4.85 -19.90
C ALA A 112 -1.34 4.29 -21.27
N LYS A 113 -0.35 3.85 -22.06
CA LYS A 113 -0.56 3.25 -23.39
C LYS A 113 -0.92 1.77 -23.34
N ALA A 114 -0.48 1.08 -22.30
CA ALA A 114 -0.82 -0.29 -21.98
C ALA A 114 -0.71 -0.50 -20.48
N VAL A 115 -1.38 -1.54 -19.98
CA VAL A 115 -1.19 -2.03 -18.60
C VAL A 115 -0.41 -3.34 -18.67
N VAL A 116 0.68 -3.44 -17.91
CA VAL A 116 1.51 -4.62 -17.80
C VAL A 116 1.34 -5.23 -16.41
N LEU A 117 0.88 -6.48 -16.36
CA LEU A 117 0.88 -7.31 -15.15
C LEU A 117 2.28 -7.92 -15.02
N LEU A 118 3.09 -7.41 -14.10
CA LEU A 118 4.42 -7.96 -13.83
C LEU A 118 4.28 -9.07 -12.78
N CYS A 119 4.43 -10.32 -13.20
CA CYS A 119 4.11 -11.47 -12.38
C CYS A 119 5.35 -12.20 -11.86
N ASN A 120 5.41 -12.35 -10.54
CA ASN A 120 6.38 -13.15 -9.83
C ASN A 120 5.73 -13.77 -8.60
N SER A 121 4.87 -14.77 -8.83
CA SER A 121 3.98 -15.33 -7.81
C SER A 121 3.81 -16.86 -7.97
N PRO A 122 3.87 -17.61 -6.85
CA PRO A 122 3.55 -19.04 -6.85
C PRO A 122 2.05 -19.33 -6.92
N GLY A 123 1.19 -18.30 -6.87
CA GLY A 123 -0.26 -18.43 -6.76
C GLY A 123 -0.76 -18.17 -5.34
N GLY A 124 -1.81 -18.88 -4.93
CA GLY A 124 -2.53 -18.65 -3.68
C GLY A 124 -4.03 -18.87 -3.85
N SER A 125 -4.85 -17.94 -3.33
CA SER A 125 -6.29 -18.06 -3.28
C SER A 125 -6.95 -18.04 -4.67
N PRO A 126 -7.73 -19.08 -5.04
CA PRO A 126 -8.49 -19.08 -6.30
C PRO A 126 -9.58 -18.00 -6.33
N VAL A 127 -10.13 -17.60 -5.18
CA VAL A 127 -11.15 -16.54 -5.09
C VAL A 127 -10.55 -15.19 -5.45
N GLN A 128 -9.40 -14.85 -4.88
CA GLN A 128 -8.71 -13.58 -5.15
C GLN A 128 -8.31 -13.51 -6.64
N ALA A 129 -7.79 -14.60 -7.20
CA ALA A 129 -7.45 -14.68 -8.62
C ALA A 129 -8.66 -14.54 -9.55
N GLY A 130 -9.80 -15.13 -9.19
CA GLY A 130 -11.07 -14.97 -9.89
C GLY A 130 -11.49 -13.51 -10.00
N ILE A 131 -11.49 -12.79 -8.87
CA ILE A 131 -11.85 -11.37 -8.80
C ILE A 131 -10.93 -10.53 -9.69
N MET A 132 -9.62 -10.76 -9.62
CA MET A 132 -8.65 -10.04 -10.45
C MET A 132 -8.83 -10.34 -11.95
N ASN A 133 -9.01 -11.62 -12.32
CA ASN A 133 -9.22 -12.03 -13.71
C ASN A 133 -10.46 -11.36 -14.33
N ASP A 134 -11.59 -11.41 -13.63
CA ASP A 134 -12.85 -10.81 -14.08
C ASP A 134 -12.74 -9.28 -14.23
N GLU A 135 -12.05 -8.63 -13.28
CA GLU A 135 -11.84 -7.19 -13.33
C GLU A 135 -10.93 -6.78 -14.49
N ILE A 136 -9.88 -7.55 -14.80
CA ILE A 136 -9.03 -7.32 -15.98
C ILE A 136 -9.88 -7.33 -17.25
N TYR A 137 -10.76 -8.31 -17.43
CA TYR A 137 -11.67 -8.34 -18.58
C TYR A 137 -12.60 -7.13 -18.61
N ARG A 138 -13.19 -6.75 -17.47
CA ARG A 138 -14.10 -5.60 -17.38
C ARG A 138 -13.40 -4.29 -17.72
N LEU A 139 -12.19 -4.06 -17.19
CA LEU A 139 -11.40 -2.86 -17.43
C LEU A 139 -10.92 -2.77 -18.89
N LYS A 140 -10.44 -3.89 -19.47
CA LYS A 140 -10.14 -3.97 -20.91
C LYS A 140 -11.34 -3.58 -21.77
N ALA A 141 -12.52 -4.11 -21.44
CA ALA A 141 -13.75 -3.81 -22.16
C ALA A 141 -14.15 -2.33 -22.04
N LYS A 142 -13.96 -1.70 -20.86
CA LYS A 142 -14.30 -0.31 -20.57
C LYS A 142 -13.35 0.68 -21.24
N TYR A 143 -12.05 0.51 -21.08
CA TYR A 143 -11.04 1.51 -21.48
C TYR A 143 -10.37 1.23 -22.83
N LYS A 144 -10.53 0.02 -23.38
CA LYS A 144 -9.93 -0.40 -24.66
C LYS A 144 -8.40 -0.28 -24.71
N LYS A 145 -7.75 -0.31 -23.54
CA LYS A 145 -6.29 -0.37 -23.42
C LYS A 145 -5.81 -1.82 -23.47
N PRO A 146 -4.72 -2.13 -24.18
CA PRO A 146 -4.14 -3.47 -24.19
C PRO A 146 -3.56 -3.80 -22.81
N VAL A 147 -3.69 -5.07 -22.43
CA VAL A 147 -3.08 -5.64 -21.23
C VAL A 147 -2.08 -6.68 -21.63
N TYR A 148 -0.86 -6.57 -21.13
CA TYR A 148 0.17 -7.59 -21.28
C TYR A 148 0.52 -8.17 -19.93
N ALA A 149 0.89 -9.44 -19.88
CA ALA A 149 1.53 -10.03 -18.72
C ALA A 149 2.99 -10.28 -19.03
N VAL A 150 3.87 -10.00 -18.07
CA VAL A 150 5.30 -10.33 -18.14
C VAL A 150 5.60 -11.19 -16.92
N VAL A 151 6.04 -12.42 -17.15
CA VAL A 151 6.46 -13.32 -16.09
C VAL A 151 7.96 -13.13 -15.85
N GLU A 152 8.31 -12.86 -14.60
CA GLU A 152 9.70 -12.88 -14.15
C GLU A 152 10.11 -14.34 -13.87
N GLU A 153 10.29 -14.71 -12.60
CA GLU A 153 10.71 -16.06 -12.22
C GLU A 153 9.55 -17.05 -12.25
N SER A 154 8.37 -16.68 -11.74
CA SER A 154 7.26 -17.62 -11.58
C SER A 154 5.89 -16.97 -11.82
N CYS A 155 5.04 -17.68 -12.54
CA CYS A 155 3.62 -17.39 -12.69
C CYS A 155 2.86 -18.72 -12.65
N ALA A 156 2.63 -19.19 -11.43
CA ALA A 156 2.03 -20.50 -11.17
C ALA A 156 0.64 -20.39 -10.54
N SER A 157 -0.20 -21.39 -10.80
CA SER A 157 -1.49 -21.59 -10.13
C SER A 157 -2.37 -20.34 -10.21
N ALA A 158 -2.86 -19.81 -9.08
CA ALA A 158 -3.72 -18.63 -9.02
C ALA A 158 -3.10 -17.37 -9.70
N ALA A 159 -1.77 -17.29 -9.80
CA ALA A 159 -1.13 -16.21 -10.55
C ALA A 159 -1.36 -16.37 -12.05
N TYR A 160 -1.19 -17.59 -12.57
CA TYR A 160 -1.52 -17.91 -13.96
C TYR A 160 -3.02 -17.73 -14.23
N TYR A 161 -3.88 -18.16 -13.31
CA TYR A 161 -5.33 -17.88 -13.36
C TYR A 161 -5.60 -16.39 -13.60
N THR A 162 -4.91 -15.52 -12.88
CA THR A 162 -5.10 -14.07 -13.00
C THR A 162 -4.65 -13.57 -14.37
N VAL A 163 -3.42 -13.88 -14.77
CA VAL A 163 -2.80 -13.24 -15.94
C VAL A 163 -3.28 -13.78 -17.29
N VAL A 164 -3.96 -14.93 -17.34
CA VAL A 164 -4.55 -15.43 -18.61
C VAL A 164 -5.65 -14.53 -19.17
N ALA A 165 -6.12 -13.52 -18.42
CA ALA A 165 -6.97 -12.45 -18.95
C ALA A 165 -6.22 -11.42 -19.83
N ALA A 166 -4.88 -11.40 -19.81
CA ALA A 166 -4.07 -10.52 -20.64
C ALA A 166 -4.20 -10.84 -22.15
N ASP A 167 -3.94 -9.85 -23.01
CA ASP A 167 -3.94 -10.02 -24.46
C ASP A 167 -2.73 -10.84 -24.95
N LYS A 168 -1.57 -10.65 -24.30
CA LYS A 168 -0.37 -11.46 -24.49
C LYS A 168 0.36 -11.69 -23.17
N ILE A 169 1.00 -12.85 -23.06
CA ILE A 169 1.85 -13.26 -21.95
C ILE A 169 3.27 -13.43 -22.49
N PHE A 170 4.20 -12.69 -21.89
CA PHE A 170 5.62 -12.73 -22.16
C PHE A 170 6.35 -13.42 -21.02
N VAL A 171 7.39 -14.19 -21.33
CA VAL A 171 8.15 -14.98 -20.36
C VAL A 171 9.64 -14.92 -20.68
N ASP A 172 10.51 -15.12 -19.69
CA ASP A 172 11.89 -15.54 -19.97
C ASP A 172 11.93 -17.04 -20.31
N LYS A 173 13.00 -17.51 -20.97
CA LYS A 173 13.20 -18.93 -21.28
C LYS A 173 13.10 -19.82 -20.05
N ALA A 174 13.61 -19.35 -18.91
CA ALA A 174 13.68 -20.09 -17.65
C ALA A 174 12.55 -19.77 -16.67
N SER A 175 11.63 -18.85 -17.01
CA SER A 175 10.44 -18.60 -16.19
C SER A 175 9.66 -19.89 -15.93
N ILE A 176 9.02 -19.99 -14.78
CA ILE A 176 8.16 -21.11 -14.42
C ILE A 176 6.71 -20.69 -14.62
N VAL A 177 5.98 -21.42 -15.47
CA VAL A 177 4.57 -21.16 -15.76
C VAL A 177 3.76 -22.44 -15.61
N GLY A 178 2.49 -22.32 -15.28
CA GLY A 178 1.57 -23.44 -15.19
C GLY A 178 1.08 -23.66 -13.78
N SER A 179 1.28 -24.86 -13.24
CA SER A 179 0.64 -25.32 -12.01
C SER A 179 -0.87 -25.18 -12.06
N ILE A 180 -1.44 -25.56 -13.21
CA ILE A 180 -2.88 -25.44 -13.44
C ILE A 180 -3.54 -26.62 -12.74
N GLY A 181 -3.99 -26.36 -11.52
CA GLY A 181 -4.53 -27.34 -10.60
C GLY A 181 -4.97 -26.68 -9.30
N VAL A 182 -5.62 -27.45 -8.43
CA VAL A 182 -6.11 -27.00 -7.13
C VAL A 182 -5.74 -28.07 -6.11
N LEU A 183 -5.27 -27.63 -4.95
CA LEU A 183 -4.96 -28.53 -3.85
C LEU A 183 -5.66 -28.06 -2.58
N MET A 184 -5.87 -29.01 -1.69
CA MET A 184 -6.24 -28.78 -0.31
C MET A 184 -5.36 -29.71 0.51
N ASP A 185 -4.51 -29.13 1.34
CA ASP A 185 -3.50 -29.84 2.10
C ASP A 185 -3.72 -29.71 3.62
N GLY A 186 -3.00 -30.53 4.35
CA GLY A 186 -3.08 -30.63 5.81
C GLY A 186 -2.36 -31.88 6.30
N PHE A 187 -1.90 -31.85 7.55
CA PHE A 187 -1.26 -32.99 8.19
C PHE A 187 -2.26 -33.79 9.02
N GLY A 188 -2.04 -35.09 9.15
CA GLY A 188 -2.72 -35.95 10.12
C GLY A 188 -1.78 -36.30 11.28
N PHE A 189 -2.23 -36.15 12.52
CA PHE A 189 -1.41 -36.36 13.73
C PHE A 189 -1.86 -37.54 14.59
N THR A 190 -2.90 -38.28 14.19
CA THR A 190 -3.49 -39.39 14.97
C THR A 190 -2.44 -40.40 15.46
N GLY A 191 -1.57 -40.89 14.56
CA GLY A 191 -0.53 -41.86 14.92
C GLY A 191 0.56 -41.32 15.87
N LEU A 192 0.78 -40.01 15.93
CA LEU A 192 1.66 -39.39 16.92
C LEU A 192 0.96 -39.27 18.27
N MET A 193 -0.30 -38.86 18.27
CA MET A 193 -1.12 -38.74 19.48
C MET A 193 -1.27 -40.08 20.21
N ASP A 194 -1.52 -41.16 19.46
CA ASP A 194 -1.62 -42.52 20.02
C ASP A 194 -0.32 -42.93 20.74
N LYS A 195 0.84 -42.60 20.18
CA LYS A 195 2.16 -42.91 20.78
C LYS A 195 2.43 -42.12 22.06
N LEU A 196 1.88 -40.90 22.15
CA LEU A 196 2.05 -40.01 23.30
C LEU A 196 0.94 -40.16 24.34
N GLY A 197 -0.06 -41.00 24.08
CA GLY A 197 -1.23 -41.17 24.96
C GLY A 197 -2.14 -39.95 24.99
N ILE A 198 -2.18 -39.16 23.90
CA ILE A 198 -3.04 -37.97 23.81
C ILE A 198 -4.38 -38.37 23.18
N GLU A 199 -5.47 -38.17 23.93
CA GLU A 199 -6.82 -38.45 23.47
C GLU A 199 -7.50 -37.18 22.93
N ARG A 200 -8.10 -37.26 21.73
CA ARG A 200 -8.96 -36.19 21.21
C ARG A 200 -10.42 -36.38 21.62
N ARG A 201 -10.99 -35.40 22.32
CA ARG A 201 -12.41 -35.38 22.75
C ARG A 201 -13.24 -34.36 21.97
N LEU A 202 -13.43 -34.59 20.67
CA LEU A 202 -14.23 -33.70 19.83
C LEU A 202 -15.74 -33.97 20.01
N LEU A 203 -16.48 -32.93 20.39
CA LEU A 203 -17.95 -32.91 20.38
C LEU A 203 -18.41 -31.86 19.36
N VAL A 204 -19.33 -32.22 18.47
CA VAL A 204 -19.83 -31.32 17.43
C VAL A 204 -21.35 -31.42 17.26
N ALA A 205 -21.96 -30.30 16.86
CA ALA A 205 -23.29 -30.27 16.27
C ALA A 205 -23.15 -30.16 14.74
N GLY A 206 -23.78 -31.08 14.00
CA GLY A 206 -23.65 -31.23 12.55
C GLY A 206 -22.62 -32.30 12.16
N ALA A 207 -23.05 -33.27 11.35
CA ALA A 207 -22.29 -34.49 11.05
C ALA A 207 -20.88 -34.25 10.45
N ASN A 208 -20.69 -33.15 9.73
CA ASN A 208 -19.43 -32.81 9.06
C ASN A 208 -18.66 -31.66 9.73
N LYS A 209 -19.06 -31.24 10.95
CA LYS A 209 -18.43 -30.07 11.59
C LYS A 209 -17.01 -30.34 12.11
N GLY A 210 -16.56 -31.60 12.12
CA GLY A 210 -15.18 -32.01 12.31
C GLY A 210 -14.41 -32.31 11.01
N PHE A 211 -14.95 -31.93 9.84
CA PHE A 211 -14.31 -32.12 8.55
C PHE A 211 -12.96 -31.41 8.48
N LEU A 212 -11.95 -32.08 7.91
CA LEU A 212 -10.56 -31.63 7.80
C LEU A 212 -9.84 -31.41 9.14
N ASP A 213 -10.36 -32.00 10.21
CA ASP A 213 -9.63 -31.96 11.47
C ASP A 213 -8.35 -32.84 11.40
N PRO A 214 -7.17 -32.27 11.69
CA PRO A 214 -5.90 -32.98 11.57
C PRO A 214 -5.64 -33.98 12.71
N PHE A 215 -6.49 -34.01 13.73
CA PHE A 215 -6.37 -34.84 14.93
C PHE A 215 -7.36 -36.00 14.95
N SER A 216 -8.14 -36.17 13.87
CA SER A 216 -9.08 -37.28 13.69
C SER A 216 -8.71 -38.12 12.47
N PRO A 217 -9.08 -39.41 12.45
CA PRO A 217 -8.95 -40.23 11.25
C PRO A 217 -9.73 -39.61 10.09
N GLN A 218 -9.14 -39.64 8.90
CA GLN A 218 -9.81 -39.17 7.69
C GLN A 218 -10.96 -40.11 7.31
N SER A 219 -12.15 -39.58 7.10
CA SER A 219 -13.31 -40.33 6.61
C SER A 219 -13.32 -40.41 5.08
N ASP A 220 -13.63 -41.59 4.52
CA ASP A 220 -13.74 -41.78 3.07
C ASP A 220 -14.87 -40.94 2.45
N ALA A 221 -15.99 -40.77 3.16
CA ALA A 221 -17.10 -39.94 2.69
C ALA A 221 -16.68 -38.45 2.62
N GLN A 222 -15.94 -37.99 3.64
CA GLN A 222 -15.39 -36.64 3.67
C GLN A 222 -14.30 -36.43 2.61
N ARG A 223 -13.46 -37.43 2.36
CA ARG A 223 -12.47 -37.41 1.28
C ARG A 223 -13.14 -37.31 -0.09
N ALA A 224 -14.19 -38.10 -0.35
CA ALA A 224 -14.94 -38.03 -1.60
C ALA A 224 -15.63 -36.68 -1.80
N TYR A 225 -16.18 -36.10 -0.72
CA TYR A 225 -16.76 -34.75 -0.74
C TYR A 225 -15.71 -33.68 -1.06
N ALA A 226 -14.54 -33.74 -0.39
CA ALA A 226 -13.40 -32.87 -0.67
C ALA A 226 -12.97 -32.96 -2.14
N GLN A 227 -12.85 -34.17 -2.69
CA GLN A 227 -12.45 -34.39 -4.07
C GLN A 227 -13.45 -33.77 -5.05
N THR A 228 -14.75 -33.94 -4.81
CA THR A 228 -15.79 -33.31 -5.64
C THR A 228 -15.67 -31.78 -5.65
N MET A 229 -15.36 -31.18 -4.50
CA MET A 229 -15.13 -29.74 -4.39
C MET A 229 -13.88 -29.31 -5.17
N LEU A 230 -12.77 -30.02 -5.02
CA LEU A 230 -11.53 -29.75 -5.76
C LEU A 230 -11.73 -29.87 -7.26
N ASP A 231 -12.45 -30.90 -7.72
CA ASP A 231 -12.77 -31.12 -9.13
C ASP A 231 -13.58 -29.95 -9.70
N GLN A 232 -14.57 -29.45 -8.96
CA GLN A 232 -15.36 -28.30 -9.36
C GLN A 232 -14.52 -27.03 -9.52
N ILE A 233 -13.64 -26.73 -8.55
CA ILE A 233 -12.77 -25.55 -8.61
C ILE A 233 -11.75 -25.72 -9.74
N HIS A 234 -11.23 -26.92 -9.95
CA HIS A 234 -10.30 -27.22 -11.02
C HIS A 234 -10.95 -27.01 -12.40
N GLN A 235 -12.19 -27.47 -12.61
CA GLN A 235 -12.92 -27.21 -13.85
C GLN A 235 -13.12 -25.71 -14.13
N GLN A 236 -13.33 -24.90 -13.10
CA GLN A 236 -13.39 -23.44 -13.25
C GLN A 236 -12.06 -22.87 -13.73
N PHE A 237 -10.94 -23.34 -13.17
CA PHE A 237 -9.60 -22.91 -13.60
C PHE A 237 -9.34 -23.33 -15.07
N ILE A 238 -9.65 -24.57 -15.44
CA ILE A 238 -9.55 -25.04 -16.83
C ILE A 238 -10.35 -24.13 -17.76
N ALA A 239 -11.60 -23.78 -17.40
CA ALA A 239 -12.45 -22.92 -18.20
C ALA A 239 -11.84 -21.53 -18.39
N VAL A 240 -11.25 -20.93 -17.35
CA VAL A 240 -10.59 -19.62 -17.43
C VAL A 240 -9.34 -19.68 -18.33
N VAL A 241 -8.52 -20.72 -18.22
CA VAL A 241 -7.35 -20.89 -19.09
C VAL A 241 -7.78 -21.09 -20.54
N LYS A 242 -8.76 -21.96 -20.81
CA LYS A 242 -9.28 -22.18 -22.17
C LYS A 242 -9.87 -20.90 -22.77
N LYS A 243 -10.60 -20.11 -21.98
CA LYS A 243 -11.13 -18.79 -22.40
C LYS A 243 -10.01 -17.81 -22.72
N GLY A 244 -9.01 -17.70 -21.84
CA GLY A 244 -7.92 -16.73 -21.98
C GLY A 244 -6.94 -17.05 -23.11
N ARG A 245 -6.61 -18.34 -23.31
CA ARG A 245 -5.66 -18.79 -24.33
C ARG A 245 -6.33 -19.06 -25.68
N GLY A 246 -7.59 -19.48 -25.69
CA GLY A 246 -8.35 -19.76 -26.92
C GLY A 246 -7.64 -20.78 -27.82
N THR A 247 -7.62 -20.51 -29.12
CA THR A 247 -6.98 -21.39 -30.12
C THR A 247 -5.46 -21.46 -30.02
N ARG A 248 -4.82 -20.61 -29.21
CA ARG A 248 -3.37 -20.66 -28.99
C ARG A 248 -2.96 -21.87 -28.15
N LEU A 249 -3.84 -22.31 -27.26
CA LEU A 249 -3.56 -23.41 -26.34
C LEU A 249 -3.44 -24.74 -27.09
N LYS A 250 -2.30 -25.40 -26.94
CA LYS A 250 -2.06 -26.75 -27.44
C LYS A 250 -2.13 -27.71 -26.25
N GLU A 251 -3.35 -28.15 -25.97
CA GLU A 251 -3.64 -29.04 -24.84
C GLU A 251 -2.96 -30.40 -25.02
N THR A 252 -2.36 -30.87 -23.93
CA THR A 252 -1.78 -32.20 -23.73
C THR A 252 -2.48 -32.85 -22.53
N PRO A 253 -2.42 -34.18 -22.36
CA PRO A 253 -2.98 -34.84 -21.18
C PRO A 253 -2.50 -34.26 -19.84
N GLU A 254 -1.31 -33.65 -19.83
CA GLU A 254 -0.65 -33.07 -18.66
C GLU A 254 -0.97 -31.58 -18.44
N THR A 255 -1.59 -30.90 -19.40
CA THR A 255 -1.79 -29.44 -19.35
C THR A 255 -2.55 -28.97 -18.10
N PHE A 256 -3.43 -29.79 -17.56
CA PHE A 256 -4.24 -29.49 -16.38
C PHE A 256 -3.93 -30.44 -15.22
N SER A 257 -2.72 -31.00 -15.14
CA SER A 257 -2.34 -31.94 -14.08
C SER A 257 -1.71 -31.27 -12.86
N GLY A 258 -1.55 -29.94 -12.86
CA GLY A 258 -0.79 -29.19 -11.85
C GLY A 258 0.73 -29.15 -12.07
N LEU A 259 1.24 -29.65 -13.20
CA LEU A 259 2.66 -29.56 -13.55
C LEU A 259 3.09 -28.14 -13.93
N PHE A 260 4.40 -27.91 -13.91
CA PHE A 260 5.05 -26.68 -14.34
C PHE A 260 5.78 -26.88 -15.65
N TRP A 261 5.94 -25.79 -16.39
CA TRP A 261 6.70 -25.73 -17.63
C TRP A 261 7.65 -24.55 -17.60
N THR A 262 8.80 -24.70 -18.26
CA THR A 262 9.69 -23.57 -18.51
C THR A 262 9.02 -22.58 -19.45
N GLY A 263 9.45 -21.32 -19.46
CA GLY A 263 8.85 -20.30 -20.33
C GLY A 263 8.97 -20.66 -21.80
N GLN A 264 10.07 -21.32 -22.22
CA GLN A 264 10.19 -21.86 -23.58
C GLN A 264 9.10 -22.89 -23.88
N GLN A 265 8.90 -23.88 -23.00
CA GLN A 265 7.83 -24.88 -23.16
C GLN A 265 6.45 -24.24 -23.13
N ALA A 266 6.24 -23.23 -22.27
CA ALA A 266 4.98 -22.50 -22.17
C ALA A 266 4.64 -21.79 -23.49
N VAL A 267 5.62 -21.20 -24.18
CA VAL A 267 5.42 -20.64 -25.54
C VAL A 267 5.06 -21.74 -26.53
N ASP A 268 5.78 -22.86 -26.53
CA ASP A 268 5.55 -23.97 -27.47
C ASP A 268 4.15 -24.57 -27.30
N MET A 269 3.66 -24.67 -26.07
CA MET A 269 2.33 -25.14 -25.68
C MET A 269 1.23 -24.08 -25.82
N GLY A 270 1.60 -22.82 -26.08
CA GLY A 270 0.67 -21.70 -26.16
C GLY A 270 0.07 -21.28 -24.82
N LEU A 271 0.68 -21.67 -23.70
CA LEU A 271 0.43 -21.10 -22.37
C LEU A 271 0.99 -19.68 -22.23
N ALA A 272 2.08 -19.40 -22.94
CA ALA A 272 2.62 -18.05 -23.17
C ALA A 272 2.59 -17.72 -24.67
N ASP A 273 2.79 -16.44 -25.00
CA ASP A 273 2.76 -15.98 -26.39
C ASP A 273 4.16 -15.83 -26.97
N GLN A 274 5.08 -15.21 -26.22
CA GLN A 274 6.41 -14.87 -26.70
C GLN A 274 7.43 -14.82 -25.56
N LEU A 275 8.71 -14.92 -25.92
CA LEU A 275 9.78 -14.57 -24.99
C LEU A 275 9.90 -13.05 -24.88
N GLY A 276 10.14 -12.53 -23.68
CA GLY A 276 10.33 -11.10 -23.48
C GLY A 276 10.46 -10.70 -22.00
N SER A 277 11.07 -9.54 -21.77
CA SER A 277 11.15 -8.88 -20.47
C SER A 277 10.25 -7.65 -20.42
N LEU A 278 10.09 -7.06 -19.23
CA LEU A 278 9.33 -5.83 -19.04
C LEU A 278 9.86 -4.71 -19.95
N ASP A 279 11.17 -4.51 -19.98
CA ASP A 279 11.81 -3.48 -20.82
C ASP A 279 11.55 -3.71 -22.31
N TYR A 280 11.59 -4.97 -22.76
CA TYR A 280 11.25 -5.33 -24.14
C TYR A 280 9.80 -4.99 -24.46
N VAL A 281 8.86 -5.35 -23.58
CA VAL A 281 7.45 -5.05 -23.77
C VAL A 281 7.22 -3.54 -23.79
N ALA A 282 7.77 -2.78 -22.85
CA ALA A 282 7.62 -1.33 -22.79
C ALA A 282 8.20 -0.64 -24.05
N ARG A 283 9.43 -1.01 -24.44
CA ARG A 283 10.14 -0.39 -25.57
C ARG A 283 9.59 -0.79 -26.92
N ASP A 284 9.42 -2.09 -27.17
CA ASP A 284 9.21 -2.63 -28.53
C ASP A 284 7.75 -2.99 -28.81
N VAL A 285 7.00 -3.40 -27.79
CA VAL A 285 5.58 -3.81 -27.93
C VAL A 285 4.65 -2.61 -27.71
N VAL A 286 4.80 -1.94 -26.57
CA VAL A 286 3.96 -0.78 -26.18
C VAL A 286 4.45 0.51 -26.87
N LYS A 287 5.75 0.60 -27.18
CA LYS A 287 6.41 1.81 -27.70
C LYS A 287 6.32 3.01 -26.74
N ALA A 288 6.31 2.72 -25.44
CA ALA A 288 6.37 3.70 -24.36
C ALA A 288 7.36 3.18 -23.32
N LYS A 289 8.64 3.55 -23.51
CA LYS A 289 9.76 3.05 -22.70
C LYS A 289 9.71 3.47 -21.23
N ASP A 290 9.04 4.58 -20.93
CA ASP A 290 8.93 5.09 -19.57
C ASP A 290 7.91 4.21 -18.84
N ILE A 291 8.35 3.61 -17.73
CA ILE A 291 7.56 2.69 -16.92
C ILE A 291 7.11 3.42 -15.66
N VAL A 292 5.82 3.36 -15.36
CA VAL A 292 5.24 3.90 -14.13
C VAL A 292 4.60 2.75 -13.36
N ASP A 293 5.03 2.58 -12.12
CA ASP A 293 4.51 1.55 -11.21
C ASP A 293 3.27 2.07 -10.47
N TYR A 294 2.14 1.38 -10.66
CA TYR A 294 0.85 1.67 -10.03
C TYR A 294 0.56 0.76 -8.84
N THR A 295 1.48 -0.14 -8.48
CA THR A 295 1.30 -1.07 -7.38
C THR A 295 1.12 -0.31 -6.08
N GLU A 296 -0.06 -0.41 -5.47
CA GLU A 296 -0.33 0.19 -4.16
C GLU A 296 0.44 -0.57 -3.08
N ARG A 297 1.63 -0.08 -2.74
CA ARG A 297 2.37 -0.55 -1.56
C ARG A 297 1.91 0.28 -0.36
N ALA A 298 1.37 -0.38 0.66
CA ALA A 298 1.10 0.27 1.93
C ALA A 298 2.38 0.96 2.42
N ASN A 299 2.38 2.29 2.42
CA ASN A 299 3.55 3.06 2.81
C ASN A 299 3.94 2.69 4.24
N VAL A 300 5.24 2.71 4.56
CA VAL A 300 5.75 2.35 5.90
C VAL A 300 5.01 3.11 7.01
N ALA A 301 4.65 4.37 6.74
CA ALA A 301 3.84 5.20 7.62
C ALA A 301 2.42 4.66 7.85
N GLU A 302 1.75 4.14 6.81
CA GLU A 302 0.43 3.52 6.94
C GLU A 302 0.51 2.18 7.69
N ARG A 303 1.55 1.38 7.43
CA ARG A 303 1.80 0.14 8.19
C ARG A 303 2.08 0.43 9.67
N LEU A 304 2.83 1.49 9.96
CA LEU A 304 3.05 1.98 11.32
C LEU A 304 1.73 2.45 11.94
N ALA A 305 0.96 3.28 11.23
CA ALA A 305 -0.31 3.82 11.70
C ALA A 305 -1.35 2.74 11.98
N ARG A 306 -1.43 1.68 11.14
CA ARG A 306 -2.29 0.52 11.41
C ARG A 306 -1.88 -0.22 12.67
N ARG A 307 -0.57 -0.43 12.88
CA ARG A 307 -0.05 -1.10 14.09
C ARG A 307 -0.27 -0.26 15.36
N PHE A 308 -0.02 1.04 15.29
CA PHE A 308 -0.25 1.97 16.40
C PHE A 308 -1.75 2.15 16.68
N GLY A 309 -2.57 2.32 15.64
CA GLY A 309 -4.03 2.44 15.74
C GLY A 309 -4.68 1.19 16.34
N ALA A 310 -4.23 -0.01 15.93
CA ALA A 310 -4.68 -1.26 16.54
C ALA A 310 -4.33 -1.34 18.03
N SER A 311 -3.11 -0.96 18.42
CA SER A 311 -2.68 -0.98 19.83
C SER A 311 -3.43 0.02 20.71
N ILE A 312 -3.79 1.20 20.18
CA ILE A 312 -4.60 2.20 20.89
C ILE A 312 -6.07 1.76 20.97
N GLY A 313 -6.60 1.16 19.91
CA GLY A 313 -7.95 0.62 19.86
C GLY A 313 -8.17 -0.49 20.89
N GLU A 314 -7.25 -1.46 20.98
CA GLU A 314 -7.29 -2.49 22.02
C GLU A 314 -7.20 -1.91 23.44
N GLY A 315 -6.36 -0.89 23.64
CA GLY A 315 -6.25 -0.18 24.92
C GLY A 315 -7.55 0.55 25.32
N ALA A 316 -8.23 1.18 24.37
CA ALA A 316 -9.48 1.88 24.60
C ALA A 316 -10.65 0.92 24.88
N VAL A 317 -10.73 -0.21 24.17
CA VAL A 317 -11.74 -1.24 24.41
C VAL A 317 -11.55 -1.88 25.78
N ARG A 318 -10.31 -2.23 26.16
CA ARG A 318 -10.01 -2.74 27.51
C ARG A 318 -10.31 -1.71 28.61
N ALA A 319 -10.09 -0.43 28.34
CA ALA A 319 -10.42 0.63 29.29
C ALA A 319 -11.94 0.79 29.47
N LEU A 320 -12.73 0.62 28.40
CA LEU A 320 -14.19 0.66 28.45
C LEU A 320 -14.79 -0.59 29.12
N GLU A 321 -14.22 -1.77 28.88
CA GLU A 321 -14.61 -3.02 29.54
C GLU A 321 -14.26 -3.04 31.04
N ALA A 322 -13.26 -2.26 31.46
CA ALA A 322 -12.86 -2.12 32.86
C ALA A 322 -13.73 -1.11 33.66
N ILE A 323 -14.70 -0.44 33.02
CA ILE A 323 -15.65 0.43 33.73
C ILE A 323 -16.77 -0.44 34.31
N PRO A 324 -16.94 -0.52 35.65
CA PRO A 324 -18.01 -1.30 36.24
C PRO A 324 -19.37 -0.75 35.78
N GLN A 325 -20.22 -1.62 35.24
CA GLN A 325 -21.62 -1.29 34.95
C GLN A 325 -22.29 -0.92 36.27
N VAL A 326 -22.65 0.36 36.43
CA VAL A 326 -23.40 0.84 37.59
C VAL A 326 -24.83 0.36 37.41
N HIS A 327 -25.22 -0.67 38.16
CA HIS A 327 -26.61 -1.09 38.35
C HIS A 327 -27.33 -0.17 39.35
#